data_AF-A0A7C4AYS3-F1
#
_entry.id   AF-A0A7C4AYS3-F1
#
_cell.length_a   1.000
_cell.length_b   1.000
_cell.length_c   1.000
_cell.angle_alpha   90.00
_cell.angle_beta   90.00
_cell.angle_gamma   90.00
#
_symmetry.space_group_name_H-M   'P 1'
#
loop_
_entity.id
_entity.type
_entity.pdbx_description
1 polymer ?
#
loop_
_entity_poly.entity_id
_entity_poly.type
_entity_poly.pdbx_seq_one_letter_code
_entity_poly.pdbx_strand_id
1 'polypeptide(L)'
;MTSYRKPCKYCGQLIPPNSNTCPVCGRINPLETRCPRCRAPVEPHWLRCNSCGLTLTINCPRCGRPTFFGDYCQNCRERLVVECKKCHTVQPPISDKCVKCGKPL
;
A
#
# COMPACT_ATOMS: atom_id res chain seq x y z
N MET A 1 -25.15 -15.50 7.44
CA MET A 1 -24.34 -14.28 7.67
C MET A 1 -24.38 -13.45 6.41
N THR A 2 -25.08 -12.32 6.40
CA THR A 2 -25.16 -11.44 5.23
C THR A 2 -23.81 -10.78 5.02
N SER A 3 -23.02 -11.28 4.08
CA SER A 3 -21.77 -10.63 3.68
C SER A 3 -22.09 -9.34 2.96
N TYR A 4 -22.18 -8.23 3.70
CA TYR A 4 -22.36 -6.90 3.11
C TYR A 4 -21.18 -6.61 2.19
N ARG A 5 -21.46 -6.48 0.89
CA ARG A 5 -20.46 -6.06 -0.10
C ARG A 5 -20.04 -4.62 0.21
N LYS A 6 -18.76 -4.34 0.04
CA LYS A 6 -18.19 -3.00 0.24
C LYS A 6 -17.76 -2.40 -1.11
N PRO A 7 -17.89 -1.09 -1.31
CA PRO A 7 -17.42 -0.44 -2.53
C PRO A 7 -15.89 -0.47 -2.59
N CYS A 8 -15.35 -0.79 -3.77
CA CYS A 8 -13.92 -0.71 -4.04
C CYS A 8 -13.47 0.77 -4.10
N LYS A 9 -12.42 1.14 -3.36
CA LYS A 9 -11.84 2.50 -3.33
C LYS A 9 -11.29 2.97 -4.68
N TYR A 10 -11.07 2.05 -5.64
CA TYR A 10 -10.53 2.35 -6.97
C TYR A 10 -11.59 2.43 -8.07
N CYS A 11 -12.51 1.46 -8.13
CA CYS A 11 -13.50 1.37 -9.21
C CYS A 11 -14.95 1.59 -8.76
N GLY A 12 -15.20 1.76 -7.45
CA GLY A 12 -16.54 1.97 -6.89
C GLY A 12 -17.43 0.72 -6.83
N GLN A 13 -17.06 -0.36 -7.51
CA GLN A 13 -17.87 -1.58 -7.59
C GLN A 13 -17.98 -2.30 -6.23
N LEU A 14 -19.14 -2.92 -5.99
CA LEU A 14 -19.43 -3.67 -4.77
C LEU A 14 -18.74 -5.03 -4.78
N ILE A 15 -17.73 -5.20 -3.93
CA ILE A 15 -16.91 -6.40 -3.81
C ILE A 15 -17.08 -7.09 -2.45
N PRO A 16 -16.73 -8.39 -2.33
CA PRO A 16 -16.77 -9.08 -1.04
C PRO A 16 -15.90 -8.37 0.01
N PRO A 17 -16.36 -8.28 1.27
CA PRO A 17 -15.73 -7.46 2.33
C PRO A 17 -14.35 -7.94 2.79
N ASN A 18 -13.91 -9.12 2.37
CA ASN A 18 -12.60 -9.71 2.71
C ASN A 18 -11.70 -9.89 1.47
N SER A 19 -11.98 -9.15 0.38
CA SER A 19 -11.22 -9.26 -0.86
C SER A 19 -9.88 -8.53 -0.76
N ASN A 20 -8.77 -9.27 -0.78
CA ASN A 20 -7.42 -8.69 -0.87
C ASN A 20 -7.13 -8.04 -2.22
N THR A 21 -7.87 -8.44 -3.26
CA THR A 21 -7.75 -7.91 -4.62
C THR A 21 -9.14 -7.74 -5.19
N CYS A 22 -9.38 -6.63 -5.89
CA CYS A 22 -10.67 -6.39 -6.52
C CYS A 22 -10.85 -7.36 -7.69
N PRO A 23 -11.91 -8.20 -7.73
CA PRO A 23 -12.18 -9.08 -8.86
C PRO A 23 -12.56 -8.33 -10.13
N VAL A 24 -12.91 -7.04 -10.04
CA VAL A 24 -13.32 -6.23 -11.19
C VAL A 24 -12.15 -5.44 -11.79
N CYS A 25 -11.39 -4.72 -10.96
CA CYS A 25 -10.31 -3.85 -11.45
C CYS A 25 -8.89 -4.38 -11.21
N GLY A 26 -8.74 -5.53 -10.53
CA GLY A 26 -7.44 -6.16 -10.26
C GLY A 26 -6.56 -5.42 -9.24
N ARG A 27 -7.01 -4.30 -8.68
CA ARG A 27 -6.24 -3.53 -7.69
C ARG A 27 -6.18 -4.26 -6.35
N ILE A 28 -5.00 -4.27 -5.73
CA ILE A 28 -4.78 -4.83 -4.38
C ILE A 28 -5.29 -3.88 -3.30
N ASN A 29 -5.62 -4.45 -2.13
CA ASN A 29 -6.20 -3.74 -0.98
C ASN A 29 -7.35 -2.79 -1.37
N PRO A 30 -8.38 -3.29 -2.07
CA PRO A 30 -9.42 -2.44 -2.65
C PRO A 30 -10.36 -1.80 -1.61
N LEU A 31 -10.32 -2.21 -0.35
CA LEU A 31 -11.26 -1.77 0.68
C LEU A 31 -10.71 -0.69 1.60
N GLU A 32 -9.44 -0.80 1.98
CA GLU A 32 -8.79 0.10 2.92
C GLU A 32 -7.30 0.16 2.61
N THR A 33 -6.64 1.24 3.04
CA THR A 33 -5.18 1.31 3.03
C THR A 33 -4.71 1.01 4.45
N ARG A 34 -3.70 0.16 4.59
CA ARG A 34 -3.17 -0.23 5.90
C ARG A 34 -1.72 0.17 6.03
N CYS A 35 -1.34 0.57 7.24
CA CYS A 35 0.04 0.84 7.59
C CYS A 35 0.89 -0.42 7.36
N PRO A 36 2.04 -0.30 6.68
CA PRO A 36 2.87 -1.45 6.33
C PRO A 36 3.59 -2.03 7.56
N ARG A 37 3.73 -1.22 8.61
CA ARG A 37 4.44 -1.57 9.83
C ARG A 37 3.52 -2.20 10.89
N CYS A 38 2.39 -1.55 11.20
CA CYS A 38 1.48 -2.01 12.25
C CYS A 38 0.13 -2.54 11.74
N ARG A 39 -0.13 -2.47 10.43
CA ARG A 39 -1.41 -2.86 9.80
C ARG A 39 -2.65 -2.07 10.24
N ALA A 40 -2.49 -1.02 11.05
CA ALA A 40 -3.57 -0.09 11.37
C ALA A 40 -4.14 0.55 10.09
N PRO A 41 -5.46 0.80 10.01
CA PRO A 41 -6.05 1.52 8.89
C PRO A 41 -5.46 2.93 8.83
N VAL A 42 -5.16 3.39 7.62
CA VAL A 42 -4.67 4.74 7.35
C VAL A 42 -5.51 5.38 6.25
N GLU A 43 -5.79 6.67 6.41
CA GLU A 43 -6.57 7.42 5.43
C GLU A 43 -5.66 8.23 4.50
N PRO A 44 -6.14 8.50 3.27
CA PRO A 44 -5.51 9.48 2.40
C PRO A 44 -5.32 10.81 3.17
N HIS A 45 -4.20 11.50 2.92
CA HIS A 45 -3.80 12.77 3.54
C HIS A 45 -3.20 12.69 4.95
N TRP A 46 -3.22 11.53 5.61
CA TRP A 46 -2.48 11.39 6.86
C TRP A 46 -0.97 11.51 6.59
N LEU A 47 -0.29 12.37 7.35
CA LEU A 47 1.18 12.52 7.26
C LEU A 47 1.91 11.40 8.02
N ARG A 48 1.30 10.89 9.09
CA ARG A 48 1.84 9.84 9.94
C ARG A 48 0.74 8.86 10.35
N CYS A 49 1.11 7.60 10.56
CA CYS A 49 0.22 6.60 11.12
C CYS A 49 -0.09 6.96 12.59
N ASN A 50 -1.38 7.05 12.93
CA ASN A 50 -1.84 7.32 14.29
C ASN A 50 -1.41 6.24 15.32
N SER A 51 -1.22 4.99 14.90
CA SER A 51 -0.88 3.90 15.83
C SER A 51 0.63 3.69 16.04
N CYS A 52 1.47 3.90 15.02
CA CYS A 52 2.92 3.64 15.13
C CYS A 52 3.83 4.82 14.78
N GLY A 53 3.27 5.96 14.36
CA GLY A 53 4.03 7.17 14.05
C GLY A 53 4.81 7.15 12.71
N LEU A 54 4.72 6.06 11.93
CA LEU A 54 5.38 5.94 10.63
C LEU A 54 4.92 7.05 9.68
N THR A 55 5.86 7.73 9.03
CA THR A 55 5.57 8.71 7.97
C THR A 55 4.89 8.03 6.78
N LEU A 56 3.71 8.53 6.41
CA LEU A 56 2.91 8.00 5.31
C LEU A 56 3.12 8.80 4.01
N THR A 57 4.23 9.51 3.90
CA THR A 57 4.65 10.21 2.69
C THR A 57 5.96 9.61 2.24
N ILE A 58 6.01 9.15 1.00
CA ILE A 58 7.20 8.55 0.39
C ILE A 58 7.46 9.14 -0.98
N ASN A 59 8.70 9.07 -1.46
CA ASN A 59 9.01 9.35 -2.85
C ASN A 59 8.75 8.09 -3.67
N CYS A 60 7.99 8.22 -4.75
CA CYS A 60 7.69 7.09 -5.62
C CYS A 60 8.99 6.52 -6.23
N PRO A 61 9.29 5.23 -6.09
CA PRO A 61 10.51 4.64 -6.65
C PRO A 61 10.54 4.61 -8.18
N ARG A 62 9.39 4.86 -8.84
CA ARG A 62 9.27 4.86 -10.30
C ARG A 62 9.34 6.26 -10.92
N CYS A 63 8.67 7.26 -10.33
CA CYS A 63 8.63 8.63 -10.88
C CYS A 63 9.36 9.68 -10.02
N GLY A 64 9.87 9.33 -8.84
CA GLY A 64 10.61 10.22 -7.95
C GLY A 64 9.77 11.26 -7.19
N ARG A 65 8.50 11.45 -7.55
CA ARG A 65 7.62 12.46 -6.92
C ARG A 65 7.12 12.01 -5.54
N PRO A 66 6.93 12.93 -4.59
CA PRO A 66 6.31 12.63 -3.31
C PRO A 66 4.86 12.17 -3.51
N THR A 67 4.44 11.18 -2.74
CA THR A 67 3.08 10.60 -2.80
C THR A 67 2.73 9.97 -1.45
N PHE A 68 1.43 9.86 -1.19
CA PHE A 68 0.93 9.13 -0.04
C PHE A 68 1.32 7.64 -0.10
N PHE A 69 1.66 7.09 1.05
CA PHE A 69 1.97 5.69 1.26
C PHE A 69 0.68 4.87 1.09
N GLY A 70 0.50 4.33 -0.12
CA GLY A 70 -0.56 3.39 -0.46
C GLY A 70 -0.06 2.32 -1.40
N ASP A 71 -0.97 1.57 -2.01
CA ASP A 71 -0.60 0.50 -2.94
C ASP A 71 -0.03 1.03 -4.27
N TYR A 72 -0.45 2.24 -4.66
CA TYR A 72 -0.14 2.85 -5.96
C TYR A 72 0.17 4.34 -5.82
N CYS A 73 1.08 4.83 -6.65
CA CYS A 73 1.45 6.23 -6.71
C CYS A 73 0.28 7.09 -7.22
N GLN A 74 0.00 8.21 -6.55
CA GLN A 74 -1.03 9.15 -6.99
C GLN A 74 -0.66 9.86 -8.31
N ASN A 75 0.65 9.98 -8.60
CA ASN A 75 1.15 10.69 -9.77
C ASN A 75 1.26 9.80 -11.02
N CYS A 76 1.87 8.61 -10.90
CA CYS A 76 2.14 7.73 -12.04
C CYS A 76 1.34 6.42 -12.03
N ARG A 77 0.53 6.16 -10.98
CA ARG A 77 -0.34 4.98 -10.82
C ARG A 77 0.36 3.61 -10.76
N GLU A 78 1.68 3.61 -10.78
CA GLU A 78 2.56 2.45 -10.57
C GLU A 78 2.57 1.98 -9.11
N ARG A 79 2.94 0.72 -8.89
CA ARG A 79 3.00 0.13 -7.55
C ARG A 79 4.13 0.76 -6.72
N LEU A 80 3.81 1.09 -5.47
CA LEU A 80 4.78 1.63 -4.52
C LEU A 80 5.53 0.50 -3.81
N VAL A 81 6.32 -0.23 -4.60
CA VAL A 81 7.16 -1.34 -4.13
C VAL A 81 8.57 -1.21 -4.67
N VAL A 82 9.51 -1.79 -3.95
CA VAL A 82 10.90 -1.95 -4.33
C VAL A 82 11.30 -3.41 -4.19
N GLU A 83 12.17 -3.87 -5.07
CA GLU A 83 12.71 -5.21 -5.04
C GLU A 83 14.12 -5.18 -4.44
N CYS A 84 14.38 -6.04 -3.45
CA CYS A 84 15.72 -6.19 -2.90
C CYS A 84 16.65 -6.92 -3.88
N LYS A 85 17.75 -6.28 -4.29
CA LYS A 85 18.75 -6.87 -5.22
C LYS A 85 19.47 -8.12 -4.70
N LYS A 86 19.38 -8.43 -3.40
CA LYS A 86 20.06 -9.56 -2.77
C LYS A 86 19.20 -10.80 -2.59
N CYS A 87 17.90 -10.62 -2.32
CA CYS A 87 16.99 -11.73 -2.02
C CYS A 87 15.68 -11.66 -2.81
N HIS A 88 15.59 -10.74 -3.78
CA HIS A 88 14.47 -10.54 -4.71
C HIS A 88 13.11 -10.35 -4.03
N THR A 89 13.12 -9.94 -2.76
CA THR A 89 11.88 -9.68 -2.02
C THR A 89 11.31 -8.36 -2.46
N VAL A 90 10.07 -8.40 -2.96
CA VAL A 90 9.26 -7.23 -3.27
C VAL A 90 8.60 -6.73 -1.99
N GLN A 91 8.90 -5.49 -1.62
CA GLN A 91 8.46 -4.90 -0.36
C GLN A 91 8.11 -3.42 -0.53
N PRO A 92 7.33 -2.84 0.41
CA PRO A 92 7.11 -1.41 0.43
C PRO A 92 8.43 -0.62 0.69
N PRO A 93 8.65 0.54 0.05
CA PRO A 93 9.84 1.37 0.24
C PRO A 93 9.75 2.22 1.53
N ILE A 94 9.66 1.55 2.67
CA ILE A 94 9.46 2.19 3.99
C ILE A 94 10.74 2.32 4.81
N SER A 95 11.79 1.60 4.42
CA SER A 95 13.11 1.60 5.01
C SER A 95 14.12 1.40 3.90
N ASP A 96 15.35 1.84 4.14
CA ASP A 96 16.57 1.56 3.39
C ASP A 96 17.03 0.09 3.46
N LYS A 97 16.45 -0.71 4.38
CA LYS A 97 16.79 -2.12 4.58
C LYS A 97 15.69 -3.06 4.11
N CYS A 98 16.10 -4.23 3.63
CA CYS A 98 15.20 -5.31 3.29
C CYS A 98 14.55 -5.90 4.55
N VAL A 99 13.22 -6.00 4.56
CA VAL A 99 12.44 -6.58 5.66
C VAL A 99 12.68 -8.08 5.85
N LYS A 100 13.16 -8.76 4.80
CA LYS A 100 13.44 -10.20 4.83
C LYS A 100 14.87 -10.53 5.24
N CYS A 101 15.86 -9.88 4.61
CA CYS A 101 17.27 -10.23 4.81
C CYS A 101 18.11 -9.19 5.56
N GLY A 102 17.53 -8.02 5.89
CA GLY A 102 18.20 -6.95 6.65
C GLY A 102 19.27 -6.16 5.88
N LYS A 103 19.61 -6.57 4.65
CA LYS A 103 20.60 -5.88 3.80
C LYS A 103 20.01 -4.60 3.20
N PRO A 104 20.86 -3.61 2.83
CA PRO A 104 20.42 -2.43 2.09
C PRO A 104 19.70 -2.80 0.78
N LEU A 105 18.68 -2.01 0.41
CA LEU A 105 17.88 -2.17 -0.80
C LEU A 105 18.59 -1.73 -2.08
#